data_AF-A0A376MIX9-F1
#
_entry.id   AF-A0A376MIX9-F1
#
_cell.length_a   1.000
_cell.length_b   1.000
_cell.length_c   1.000
_cell.angle_alpha   90.00
_cell.angle_beta   90.00
_cell.angle_gamma   90.00
#
_symmetry.space_group_name_H-M   'P 1'
#
loop_
_entity.id
_entity.type
_entity.pdbx_description
1 polymer ?
#
loop_
_entity_poly.entity_id
_entity_poly.type
_entity_poly.pdbx_seq_one_letter_code
_entity_poly.pdbx_strand_id
1 'polypeptide(L)'
;MKDNLEFINTHPNLVGFLMGLLISMEEKGENRDTIKGLKVALFGPIAGIGDAIFWFTLLPIYGGNLLIICQSGKPAGADSIFRRLPAYLFPASRLDPRRVIQSA
;
A
#
# COMPACT_ATOMS: atom_id res chain seq x y z
N MET A 1 22.98 5.50 13.06
CA MET A 1 22.14 4.38 12.58
C MET A 1 21.36 3.74 13.74
N LYS A 2 20.46 4.48 14.41
CA LYS A 2 19.56 3.90 15.44
C LYS A 2 18.07 4.01 15.06
N ASP A 3 17.72 4.89 14.14
CA ASP A 3 16.34 5.24 13.81
C ASP A 3 15.64 4.21 12.89
N ASN A 4 16.42 3.30 12.31
CA ASN A 4 15.98 2.29 11.33
C ASN A 4 15.62 0.95 11.99
N LEU A 5 15.87 0.80 13.30
CA LEU A 5 15.69 -0.45 14.06
C LEU A 5 14.34 -0.52 14.78
N GLU A 6 13.54 0.54 14.68
CA GLU A 6 12.22 0.60 15.29
C GLU A 6 11.22 -0.22 14.47
N PHE A 7 10.30 -0.87 15.18
CA PHE A 7 9.36 -1.80 14.59
C PHE A 7 8.43 -1.11 13.57
N ILE A 8 8.35 -1.70 12.38
CA ILE A 8 7.53 -1.23 11.26
C ILE A 8 6.61 -2.37 10.86
N ASN A 9 5.33 -2.25 11.20
CA ASN A 9 4.30 -3.17 10.73
C ASN A 9 3.12 -2.33 10.23
N THR A 10 3.20 -1.91 8.97
CA THR A 10 2.17 -1.13 8.32
C THR A 10 1.83 -1.74 6.97
N HIS A 11 0.66 -1.37 6.44
CA HIS A 11 0.21 -1.86 5.16
C HIS A 11 1.12 -1.32 4.04
N PRO A 12 1.64 -2.18 3.13
CA PRO A 12 2.70 -1.81 2.17
C PRO A 12 2.30 -0.70 1.21
N ASN A 13 1.00 -0.49 0.97
CA ASN A 13 0.53 0.60 0.09
C ASN A 13 0.52 1.97 0.79
N LEU A 14 0.51 2.00 2.12
CA LEU A 14 0.46 3.23 2.92
C LEU A 14 1.81 3.60 3.55
N VAL A 15 2.81 2.70 3.48
CA VAL A 15 4.16 2.96 3.99
C VAL A 15 4.83 4.16 3.32
N GLY A 16 4.61 4.34 2.01
CA GLY A 16 5.16 5.46 1.24
C GLY A 16 4.61 6.82 1.70
N PHE A 17 3.32 6.87 2.05
CA PHE A 17 2.70 8.07 2.61
C PHE A 17 3.29 8.42 3.97
N LEU A 18 3.41 7.44 4.86
CA LEU A 18 3.98 7.66 6.19
C LEU A 18 5.46 8.08 6.11
N MET A 19 6.26 7.47 5.24
CA MET A 19 7.65 7.88 5.05
C MET A 19 7.76 9.27 4.42
N GLY A 20 6.91 9.63 3.45
CA GLY A 20 6.86 10.98 2.90
C GLY A 20 6.51 12.03 3.97
N LEU A 21 5.59 11.72 4.88
CA LEU A 21 5.25 12.57 6.01
C LEU A 21 6.45 12.78 6.95
N LEU A 22 7.15 11.71 7.31
CA LEU A 22 8.32 11.77 8.20
C LEU A 22 9.47 12.54 7.55
N ILE A 23 9.74 12.32 6.26
CA ILE A 23 10.76 13.07 5.50
C ILE A 23 10.42 14.56 5.48
N SER A 24 9.16 14.94 5.27
CA SER A 24 8.74 16.35 5.30
C SER A 24 8.95 17.01 6.66
N MET A 25 8.86 16.25 7.76
CA MET A 25 9.17 16.75 9.10
C MET A 25 10.67 16.85 9.36
N GLU A 26 11.45 15.90 8.83
CA GLU A 26 12.92 15.98 8.87
C GLU A 26 13.44 17.21 8.10
N GLU A 27 12.87 17.51 6.93
CA GLU A 27 13.22 18.70 6.14
C GLU A 27 12.91 20.03 6.85
N LYS A 28 11.87 20.04 7.70
CA LYS A 28 11.51 21.21 8.53
C LYS A 28 12.38 21.38 9.78
N GLY A 29 13.30 20.45 10.04
CA GLY A 29 14.18 20.51 11.20
C GLY A 29 13.48 20.24 12.54
N GLU A 30 12.38 19.48 12.55
CA GLU A 30 11.75 19.04 13.79
C GLU A 30 12.68 18.13 14.61
N ASN A 31 12.40 18.06 15.91
CA ASN A 31 13.18 17.22 16.81
C ASN A 31 12.99 15.74 16.44
N ARG A 32 14.11 15.00 16.38
CA ARG A 32 14.13 13.57 16.07
C ARG A 32 13.28 12.74 17.02
N ASP A 33 13.16 13.17 18.28
CA ASP A 33 12.34 12.46 19.27
C ASP A 33 10.83 12.62 18.97
N THR A 34 10.42 13.79 18.47
CA THR A 34 9.05 14.04 18.00
C THR A 34 8.73 13.18 16.78
N ILE A 35 9.66 13.11 15.82
CA ILE A 35 9.51 12.34 14.57
C ILE A 35 9.38 10.84 14.88
N LYS A 36 10.19 10.32 15.82
CA LYS A 36 10.08 8.94 16.30
C LYS A 36 8.78 8.67 17.04
N GLY A 37 8.37 9.58 17.92
CA GLY A 37 7.09 9.48 18.61
C GLY A 37 5.92 9.40 17.64
N LEU A 38 5.94 10.25 16.60
CA LEU A 38 4.91 10.25 15.56
C LEU A 38 4.93 8.97 14.72
N LYS A 39 6.13 8.50 14.36
CA LYS A 39 6.32 7.24 13.62
C LYS A 39 5.70 6.06 14.38
N VAL A 40 6.01 5.89 15.67
CA VAL A 40 5.45 4.81 16.51
C VAL A 40 3.93 4.98 16.70
N ALA A 41 3.46 6.20 16.93
CA ALA A 41 2.04 6.47 17.12
C ALA A 41 1.19 6.19 15.87
N LEU A 42 1.74 6.44 14.67
CA LEU A 42 1.02 6.31 13.41
C LEU A 42 1.05 4.90 12.80
N PHE A 43 2.00 4.04 13.18
CA PHE A 43 2.07 2.69 12.59
C PHE A 43 0.81 1.86 12.85
N GLY A 44 0.32 1.83 14.10
CA GLY A 44 -0.87 1.04 14.46
C GLY A 44 -2.12 1.47 13.68
N PRO A 45 -2.50 2.77 13.71
CA PRO A 45 -3.65 3.26 12.98
C PRO A 45 -3.55 3.08 11.46
N ILE A 46 -2.39 3.37 10.86
CA ILE A 46 -2.22 3.26 9.40
C ILE A 46 -2.24 1.79 8.95
N ALA A 47 -1.69 0.88 9.74
CA ALA A 47 -1.79 -0.55 9.49
C ALA A 47 -3.26 -1.01 9.46
N GLY A 48 -4.03 -0.66 10.50
CA GLY A 48 -5.45 -1.01 10.59
C GLY A 48 -6.30 -0.42 9.46
N ILE A 49 -6.06 0.84 9.08
CA ILE A 49 -6.73 1.47 7.94
C ILE A 49 -6.39 0.76 6.63
N GLY A 50 -5.12 0.44 6.41
CA GLY A 50 -4.68 -0.29 5.24
C GLY A 50 -5.34 -1.66 5.14
N ASP A 51 -5.40 -2.39 6.24
CA ASP A 51 -6.00 -3.71 6.25
C ASP A 51 -7.52 -3.64 6.04
N ALA A 52 -8.20 -2.63 6.60
CA ALA A 52 -9.63 -2.40 6.36
C ALA A 52 -9.94 -2.10 4.88
N ILE A 53 -9.15 -1.23 4.26
CA ILE A 53 -9.39 -0.81 2.87
C ILE A 53 -9.04 -1.95 1.90
N PHE A 54 -7.86 -2.55 2.02
CA PHE A 54 -7.37 -3.50 1.02
C PHE A 54 -7.91 -4.91 1.25
N TRP A 55 -7.86 -5.42 2.49
CA TRP A 55 -8.26 -6.80 2.79
C TRP A 55 -9.76 -6.96 3.00
N PHE A 56 -10.41 -6.04 3.71
CA PHE A 56 -11.83 -6.20 4.03
C PHE A 56 -12.79 -5.52 3.04
N THR A 57 -12.31 -4.54 2.27
CA THR A 57 -13.18 -3.79 1.35
C THR A 57 -12.88 -4.09 -0.11
N LEU A 58 -11.67 -3.79 -0.58
CA LEU A 58 -11.34 -3.95 -2.00
C LEU A 58 -11.35 -5.44 -2.42
N LEU A 59 -10.63 -6.30 -1.71
CA LEU A 59 -10.52 -7.71 -2.10
C LEU A 59 -11.90 -8.42 -2.17
N PRO A 60 -12.80 -8.28 -1.17
CA PRO A 60 -14.10 -8.95 -1.21
C PRO A 60 -15.05 -8.38 -2.26
N ILE A 61 -15.02 -7.06 -2.51
CA ILE A 61 -15.83 -6.44 -3.57
C ILE A 61 -15.40 -6.94 -4.94
N TYR A 62 -14.08 -6.98 -5.22
CA TYR A 62 -13.57 -7.50 -6.49
C TYR A 62 -13.82 -9.00 -6.64
N GLY A 63 -13.62 -9.78 -5.57
CA GLY A 63 -13.91 -11.23 -5.56
C GLY A 63 -15.39 -11.54 -5.76
N GLY A 64 -16.28 -10.77 -5.13
CA GLY A 64 -17.74 -10.91 -5.27
C GLY A 64 -18.23 -10.58 -6.68
N ASN A 65 -17.79 -9.45 -7.24
CA ASN A 65 -18.10 -9.08 -8.63
C ASN A 65 -17.59 -10.13 -9.62
N LEU A 66 -16.41 -10.72 -9.36
CA LEU A 66 -15.90 -11.80 -10.21
C LEU A 66 -16.80 -13.04 -10.17
N LEU A 67 -17.23 -13.49 -8.98
CA LEU A 67 -18.03 -14.70 -8.85
C LEU A 67 -19.30 -14.63 -9.71
N ILE A 68 -19.92 -13.45 -9.75
CA ILE A 68 -21.10 -13.15 -10.58
C ILE A 68 -20.77 -13.27 -12.09
N ILE A 69 -19.61 -12.75 -12.51
CA ILE A 69 -19.16 -12.83 -13.92
C ILE A 69 -18.79 -14.27 -14.30
N CYS A 70 -18.13 -15.02 -13.42
CA CYS A 70 -17.77 -16.43 -13.65
C CYS A 70 -19.00 -17.34 -13.72
N GLN A 71 -20.03 -17.10 -12.89
CA GLN A 71 -21.31 -17.80 -13.00
C GLN A 71 -22.00 -17.60 -14.35
N SER A 72 -21.71 -16.49 -15.03
CA SER A 72 -22.23 -16.20 -16.37
C SER A 72 -21.49 -16.92 -17.50
N GLY A 73 -20.57 -17.86 -17.19
CA GLY A 73 -19.89 -18.71 -18.18
C GLY A 73 -18.82 -18.02 -19.04
N LYS A 74 -18.43 -16.78 -18.71
CA LYS A 74 -17.44 -16.01 -19.48
C LYS A 74 -16.03 -16.16 -18.88
N PRO A 75 -15.04 -16.73 -19.61
CA PRO A 75 -13.67 -16.92 -19.10
C PRO A 75 -12.91 -15.60 -18.87
N ALA A 76 -13.42 -14.49 -19.41
CA ALA A 76 -12.86 -13.14 -19.21
C ALA A 76 -12.87 -12.66 -17.74
N GLY A 77 -13.71 -13.26 -16.89
CA GLY A 77 -13.68 -12.97 -15.45
C GLY A 77 -12.34 -13.34 -14.82
N ALA A 78 -11.87 -14.57 -15.03
CA ALA A 78 -10.70 -15.11 -14.33
C ALA A 78 -9.39 -14.40 -14.73
N ASP A 79 -9.23 -14.01 -15.99
CA ASP A 79 -8.07 -13.23 -16.48
C ASP A 79 -7.96 -11.86 -15.79
N SER A 80 -9.11 -11.22 -15.52
CA SER A 80 -9.14 -9.90 -14.90
C SER A 80 -8.59 -9.90 -13.48
N ILE A 81 -8.80 -10.96 -12.69
CA ILE A 81 -8.18 -11.09 -11.37
C ILE A 81 -6.69 -11.36 -11.50
N PHE A 82 -6.28 -12.38 -12.26
CA PHE A 82 -4.88 -12.77 -12.31
C PHE A 82 -3.98 -11.65 -12.86
N ARG A 83 -4.50 -10.84 -13.79
CA ARG A 83 -3.75 -9.77 -14.45
C ARG A 83 -3.90 -8.39 -13.82
N ARG A 84 -5.08 -8.02 -13.29
CA ARG A 84 -5.32 -6.67 -12.74
C ARG A 84 -5.29 -6.60 -11.22
N LEU A 85 -5.68 -7.66 -10.49
CA LEU A 85 -5.72 -7.62 -9.03
C LEU A 85 -4.33 -7.38 -8.40
N PRO A 86 -3.24 -8.02 -8.85
CA PRO A 86 -1.90 -7.71 -8.34
C PRO A 86 -1.51 -6.24 -8.55
N ALA A 87 -2.00 -5.62 -9.63
CA ALA A 87 -1.70 -4.24 -9.97
C ALA A 87 -2.48 -3.21 -9.13
N TYR A 88 -3.56 -3.61 -8.46
CA TYR A 88 -4.30 -2.79 -7.49
C TYR A 88 -3.85 -3.06 -6.05
N LEU A 89 -3.46 -4.30 -5.74
CA LEU A 89 -3.00 -4.70 -4.42
C LEU A 89 -1.54 -4.31 -4.16
N PHE A 90 -0.70 -4.31 -5.20
CA PHE A 90 0.72 -4.00 -5.13
C PHE A 90 1.12 -2.96 -6.19
N PRO A 91 0.73 -1.69 -6.04
CA PRO A 91 1.13 -0.63 -6.96
C PRO A 91 2.67 -0.45 -7.04
N ALA A 92 3.41 -0.87 -6.01
CA ALA A 92 4.87 -0.84 -5.99
C ALA A 92 5.52 -1.66 -7.13
N SER A 93 4.86 -2.68 -7.67
CA SER A 93 5.38 -3.42 -8.83
C SER A 93 5.29 -2.64 -10.15
N ARG A 94 4.62 -1.47 -10.18
CA ARG A 94 4.67 -0.52 -11.30
C ARG A 94 5.84 0.45 -11.22
N LEU A 95 6.44 0.62 -10.05
CA LEU A 95 7.61 1.47 -9.83
C LEU A 95 8.92 0.68 -10.08
N ASP A 96 8.95 -0.13 -11.14
CA ASP A 96 10.23 -0.59 -11.67
C ASP A 96 10.97 0.65 -12.21
N PRO A 97 12.14 1.02 -11.66
CA PRO A 97 12.91 2.15 -12.16
C PRO A 97 13.14 2.07 -13.68
N ARG A 98 13.20 0.86 -14.25
CA ARG A 98 13.39 0.63 -15.68
C ARG A 98 12.18 1.02 -16.52
N ARG A 99 10.96 0.96 -15.99
CA ARG A 99 9.74 1.37 -16.72
C ARG A 99 9.47 2.87 -16.63
N VAL A 100 9.84 3.51 -15.52
CA VAL A 100 9.64 4.95 -15.31
C VAL A 100 10.61 5.78 -16.18
N ILE A 101 11.87 5.33 -16.32
CA ILE A 101 12.89 5.99 -17.16
C ILE A 101 12.55 5.88 -18.66
N GLN A 102 11.84 4.85 -19.09
CA GLN A 102 11.43 4.69 -20.49
C GLN A 102 10.19 5.50 -20.87
N SER A 103 9.53 6.13 -19.89
CA SER A 103 8.32 6.95 -20.08
C SER A 103 8.54 8.46 -19.90
N ALA A 104 9.80 8.89 -19.71
CA ALA A 104 10.23 10.29 -19.66
C ALA A 104 11.15 10.58 -20.85
#